data_AF-A0A8J5LGC0-F1
#
_entry.id   AF-A0A8J5LGC0-F1
#
_cell.length_a   1.000
_cell.length_b   1.000
_cell.length_c   1.000
_cell.angle_alpha   90.00
_cell.angle_beta   90.00
_cell.angle_gamma   90.00
#
_symmetry.space_group_name_H-M   'P 1'
#
loop_
_entity.id
_entity.type
_entity.pdbx_description
1 polymer ?
#
loop_
_entity_poly.entity_id
_entity_poly.type
_entity_poly.pdbx_seq_one_letter_code
_entity_poly.pdbx_strand_id
1 'polypeptide(L)'
;MKTRTLDRQVMDFKKVDAHVHQFKGSSASIGVQRVKNVCMAFRNYCEEMDHEGCLTCQQQLKQEYFLVKNKLETLFKLEQQIVAAGGSIPMMW
;
A
#
# COMPACT_ATOMS: atom_id res chain seq x y z
N MET A 1 7.99 3.35 -41.32
CA MET A 1 7.33 2.62 -40.21
C MET A 1 8.41 2.20 -39.23
N LYS A 2 8.49 2.80 -38.04
CA LYS A 2 9.39 2.36 -36.96
C LYS A 2 8.56 1.54 -35.98
N THR A 3 8.73 0.23 -36.01
CA THR A 3 8.21 -0.70 -35.01
C THR A 3 8.85 -0.33 -33.66
N ARG A 4 8.05 0.26 -32.76
CA ARG A 4 8.42 0.40 -31.35
C ARG A 4 8.25 -0.97 -30.72
N THR A 5 9.33 -1.75 -30.68
CA THR A 5 9.40 -2.91 -29.78
C THR A 5 9.36 -2.34 -28.36
N LEU A 6 8.20 -2.44 -27.71
CA LEU A 6 8.03 -2.07 -26.31
C LEU A 6 8.95 -2.98 -25.50
N ASP A 7 10.06 -2.41 -25.04
CA ASP A 7 10.95 -3.04 -24.07
C ASP A 7 10.14 -3.25 -22.78
N ARG A 8 9.48 -4.41 -22.68
CA ARG A 8 8.73 -4.81 -21.50
C ARG A 8 9.77 -5.03 -20.41
N GLN A 9 9.93 -4.02 -19.57
CA GLN A 9 10.84 -4.06 -18.44
C GLN A 9 10.63 -5.38 -17.70
N VAL A 10 11.65 -6.25 -17.72
CA VAL A 10 11.54 -7.59 -17.15
C VAL A 10 11.34 -7.44 -15.65
N MET A 11 10.15 -7.79 -15.17
CA MET A 11 9.81 -7.73 -13.75
C MET A 11 10.51 -8.89 -13.02
N ASP A 12 11.35 -8.55 -12.03
CA ASP A 12 11.89 -9.54 -11.10
C ASP A 12 10.83 -9.86 -10.04
N PHE A 13 9.99 -10.85 -10.33
CA PHE A 13 8.89 -11.27 -9.46
C PHE A 13 9.34 -11.69 -8.06
N LYS A 14 10.55 -12.26 -7.91
CA LYS A 14 11.06 -12.66 -6.58
C LYS A 14 11.38 -11.45 -5.73
N LYS A 15 12.02 -10.44 -6.35
CA LYS A 15 12.32 -9.18 -5.66
C LYS A 15 11.04 -8.42 -5.31
N VAL A 16 10.06 -8.41 -6.21
CA VAL A 16 8.75 -7.78 -5.95
C VAL A 16 8.02 -8.51 -4.81
N ASP A 17 7.94 -9.85 -4.82
CA ASP A 17 7.28 -10.62 -3.75
C ASP A 17 7.91 -10.33 -2.38
N ALA A 18 9.25 -10.29 -2.29
CA ALA A 18 9.94 -10.00 -1.05
C ALA A 18 9.55 -8.62 -0.47
N HIS A 19 9.50 -7.58 -1.31
CA HIS A 19 9.07 -6.25 -0.89
C HIS A 19 7.59 -6.22 -0.47
N VAL A 20 6.72 -6.87 -1.23
CA VAL A 20 5.29 -6.95 -0.92
C VAL A 20 5.05 -7.74 0.38
N HIS A 21 5.81 -8.80 0.62
CA HIS A 21 5.74 -9.57 1.86
C HIS A 21 6.11 -8.73 3.08
N GLN A 22 7.20 -7.96 3.00
CA GLN A 22 7.58 -7.04 4.06
C GLN A 22 6.47 -6.00 4.30
N PHE A 23 5.93 -5.42 3.22
CA PHE A 23 4.89 -4.40 3.34
C PHE A 23 3.56 -4.93 3.88
N LYS A 24 3.22 -6.19 3.58
CA LYS A 24 2.11 -6.94 4.21
C LYS A 24 2.30 -7.01 5.73
N GLY A 25 3.51 -7.37 6.18
CA GLY A 25 3.84 -7.46 7.60
C GLY A 25 3.71 -6.10 8.30
N SER A 26 4.32 -5.06 7.74
CA SER A 26 4.24 -3.70 8.29
C SER A 26 2.81 -3.18 8.36
N SER A 27 2.01 -3.31 7.30
CA SER A 27 0.62 -2.84 7.31
C SER A 27 -0.27 -3.61 8.29
N ALA A 28 -0.06 -4.91 8.45
CA ALA A 28 -0.76 -5.71 9.46
C ALA A 28 -0.45 -5.25 10.89
N SER A 29 0.82 -4.91 11.19
CA SER A 29 1.25 -4.52 12.54
C SER A 29 0.59 -3.25 13.08
N ILE A 30 0.13 -2.36 12.19
CA ILE A 30 -0.58 -1.11 12.53
C ILE A 30 -2.07 -1.15 12.16
N GLY A 31 -2.63 -2.35 11.91
CA GLY A 31 -4.06 -2.52 11.67
C GLY A 31 -4.58 -2.05 10.31
N VAL A 32 -3.72 -1.75 9.33
CA VAL A 32 -4.14 -1.27 8.00
C VAL A 32 -4.53 -2.46 7.09
N GLN A 33 -5.73 -3.00 7.32
CA GLN A 33 -6.19 -4.23 6.66
C GLN A 33 -6.33 -4.12 5.13
N ARG A 34 -6.74 -2.96 4.60
CA ARG A 34 -6.94 -2.79 3.14
C ARG A 34 -5.62 -2.94 2.38
N VAL A 35 -4.56 -2.29 2.85
CA VAL A 35 -3.19 -2.44 2.30
C VAL A 35 -2.72 -3.89 2.44
N LYS A 36 -2.89 -4.51 3.62
CA LYS A 36 -2.54 -5.92 3.85
C LYS A 36 -3.20 -6.85 2.83
N ASN A 37 -4.49 -6.67 2.57
CA ASN A 37 -5.26 -7.51 1.66
C ASN A 37 -4.80 -7.36 0.20
N VAL A 38 -4.50 -6.14 -0.25
CA VAL A 38 -3.91 -5.92 -1.58
C VAL A 38 -2.53 -6.58 -1.67
N CYS A 39 -1.69 -6.48 -0.63
CA CYS A 39 -0.42 -7.19 -0.60
C CYS A 39 -0.60 -8.70 -0.74
N MET A 40 -1.59 -9.31 -0.06
CA MET A 40 -1.85 -10.75 -0.22
C MET A 40 -2.16 -11.13 -1.67
N ALA A 41 -3.05 -10.39 -2.34
CA ALA A 41 -3.37 -10.64 -3.75
C ALA A 41 -2.16 -10.44 -4.67
N PHE A 42 -1.38 -9.38 -4.43
CA PHE A 42 -0.18 -9.09 -5.22
C PHE A 42 0.85 -10.23 -5.11
N ARG A 43 1.04 -10.83 -3.94
CA ARG A 43 1.95 -11.98 -3.79
C ARG A 43 1.51 -13.18 -4.63
N ASN A 44 0.21 -13.48 -4.68
CA ASN A 44 -0.32 -14.55 -5.52
C ASN A 44 0.02 -14.31 -7.00
N TYR A 45 -0.16 -13.08 -7.51
CA TYR A 45 0.23 -12.75 -8.88
C TYR A 45 1.74 -12.80 -9.12
N CYS A 46 2.58 -12.54 -8.11
CA CYS A 46 4.02 -12.73 -8.22
C CYS A 46 4.39 -14.22 -8.35
N GLU A 47 3.72 -15.09 -7.60
CA GLU A 47 3.90 -16.55 -7.64
C GLU A 47 3.44 -17.12 -8.99
N GLU A 48 2.34 -16.60 -9.54
CA GLU A 48 1.81 -16.96 -10.87
C GLU A 48 2.59 -16.30 -12.03
N MET A 49 3.55 -15.42 -11.74
CA MET A 49 4.27 -14.59 -12.72
C MET A 49 3.32 -13.78 -13.62
N ASP A 50 2.14 -13.42 -13.11
CA ASP A 50 1.17 -12.57 -13.80
C ASP A 50 1.58 -11.10 -13.67
N HIS A 51 2.22 -10.62 -14.74
CA HIS A 51 2.66 -9.24 -14.83
C HIS A 51 1.51 -8.22 -14.87
N GLU A 52 0.37 -8.54 -15.47
CA GLU A 52 -0.76 -7.61 -15.56
C GLU A 52 -1.48 -7.52 -14.21
N GLY A 53 -1.67 -8.67 -13.55
CA GLY A 53 -2.13 -8.75 -12.17
C GLY A 53 -1.22 -7.97 -11.21
N CYS A 54 0.10 -8.14 -11.34
CA CYS A 54 1.08 -7.40 -10.55
C CYS A 54 1.00 -5.88 -10.75
N LEU A 55 0.87 -5.40 -11.99
CA LEU A 55 0.72 -3.96 -12.25
C LEU A 55 -0.60 -3.40 -11.70
N THR A 56 -1.68 -4.16 -11.82
CA THR A 56 -3.00 -3.80 -11.27
C THR A 56 -2.93 -3.69 -9.75
N CYS A 57 -2.34 -4.68 -9.09
CA CYS A 57 -2.14 -4.66 -7.65
C CYS A 57 -1.19 -3.54 -7.21
N GLN A 58 -0.15 -3.21 -7.98
CA GLN A 58 0.74 -2.09 -7.68
C GLN A 58 -0.04 -0.77 -7.64
N GLN A 59 -0.95 -0.55 -8.60
CA GLN A 59 -1.77 0.65 -8.64
C GLN A 59 -2.76 0.70 -7.46
N GLN A 60 -3.42 -0.42 -7.16
CA GLN A 60 -4.32 -0.52 -5.99
C GLN A 60 -3.56 -0.29 -4.68
N LEU A 61 -2.36 -0.86 -4.54
CA LEU A 61 -1.55 -0.74 -3.34
C LEU A 61 -1.17 0.72 -3.07
N LYS A 62 -0.81 1.48 -4.12
CA LYS A 62 -0.57 2.93 -4.02
C LYS A 62 -1.83 3.67 -3.58
N GLN A 63 -2.99 3.36 -4.17
CA GLN A 63 -4.26 4.01 -3.81
C GLN A 63 -4.62 3.78 -2.33
N GLU A 64 -4.56 2.53 -1.87
CA GLU A 64 -4.86 2.17 -0.49
C GLU A 64 -3.88 2.80 0.50
N TYR A 65 -2.60 2.83 0.15
CA TYR A 65 -1.57 3.50 0.94
C TYR A 65 -1.82 5.01 1.07
N PHE A 66 -2.10 5.70 -0.04
CA PHE A 66 -2.38 7.15 0.01
C PHE A 66 -3.67 7.45 0.76
N LEU A 67 -4.69 6.60 0.62
CA LEU A 67 -5.94 6.77 1.35
C LEU A 67 -5.72 6.71 2.86
N VAL A 68 -5.01 5.68 3.36
CA VAL A 68 -4.76 5.58 4.80
C VAL A 68 -3.81 6.67 5.28
N LYS A 69 -2.77 7.02 4.50
CA LYS A 69 -1.84 8.10 4.83
C LYS A 69 -2.58 9.42 5.03
N ASN A 70 -3.41 9.82 4.07
CA ASN A 70 -4.15 11.08 4.15
C ASN A 70 -5.13 11.09 5.33
N LYS A 71 -5.76 9.95 5.64
CA LYS A 71 -6.65 9.81 6.81
C LYS A 71 -5.88 9.96 8.12
N LEU A 72 -4.72 9.33 8.25
CA LEU A 72 -3.87 9.44 9.43
C LEU A 72 -3.32 10.86 9.60
N GLU A 73 -2.84 11.49 8.53
CA GLU A 73 -2.41 12.90 8.55
C GLU A 73 -3.53 13.83 9.01
N THR A 74 -4.76 13.60 8.51
CA THR A 74 -5.94 14.36 8.95
C THR A 74 -6.26 14.11 10.42
N LEU A 75 -6.22 12.85 10.87
CA LEU A 75 -6.46 12.50 12.27
C LEU A 75 -5.44 13.18 13.20
N PHE A 76 -4.15 13.07 12.90
CA PHE A 76 -3.10 13.71 13.71
C PHE A 76 -3.22 15.23 13.74
N LYS A 77 -3.62 15.85 12.62
CA LYS A 77 -3.89 17.29 12.58
C LYS A 77 -5.04 17.68 13.49
N LEU A 78 -6.12 16.89 13.53
CA LEU A 78 -7.25 17.12 14.43
C LEU A 78 -6.84 16.94 15.89
N GLU A 79 -6.06 15.91 16.21
CA GLU A 79 -5.54 15.68 17.56
C GLU A 79 -4.69 16.86 18.04
N GLN A 80 -3.77 17.34 17.19
CA GLN A 80 -2.97 18.53 17.50
C GLN A 80 -3.84 19.78 17.75
N GLN A 81 -4.91 19.97 16.97
CA GLN A 81 -5.84 21.09 17.17
C GLN A 81 -6.62 20.99 18.48
N ILE A 82 -7.08 19.80 18.86
CA ILE A 82 -7.77 19.56 20.13
C ILE A 82 -6.85 19.90 21.30
N VAL A 83 -5.62 19.39 21.29
CA VAL A 83 -4.64 19.65 22.35
C VAL A 83 -4.27 21.14 22.41
N ALA A 84 -4.06 21.79 21.27
CA ALA A 84 -3.75 23.22 21.20
C ALA A 84 -4.90 24.11 21.74
N ALA A 85 -6.15 23.64 21.63
CA ALA A 85 -7.32 24.31 22.20
C ALA A 85 -7.54 24.00 23.70
N GLY A 86 -6.65 23.23 24.33
CA GLY A 86 -6.77 22.83 25.74
C GLY A 86 -7.67 21.61 26.00
N GLY A 87 -8.09 20.90 24.94
CA GLY A 87 -8.85 19.66 25.05
C GLY A 87 -7.99 18.42 25.23
N SER A 88 -8.63 17.28 25.49
CA SER A 88 -8.00 15.96 25.60
C SER A 88 -8.43 15.05 24.45
N ILE A 89 -7.51 14.22 23.93
CA ILE A 89 -7.83 13.23 22.90
C ILE A 89 -8.70 12.12 23.51
N PRO A 90 -9.87 11.80 22.93
CA PRO A 90 -10.68 10.67 23.39
C PRO A 90 -9.92 9.35 23.18
N MET A 91 -9.82 8.53 24.22
CA MET A 91 -9.28 7.18 24.09
C MET A 91 -10.23 6.31 23.24
N MET A 92 -9.72 5.73 22.16
CA MET A 92 -10.41 4.68 21.40
C MET A 92 -10.11 3.34 22.09
N TRP A 93 -11.10 2.78 22.79
CA TRP A 93 -11.06 1.44 23.37
C TRP A 93 -11.44 0.38 22.32
#